data_AF-B9Y895-F1
#
_entry.id   AF-B9Y895-F1
#
_cell.length_a   1.000
_cell.length_b   1.000
_cell.length_c   1.000
_cell.angle_alpha   90.00
_cell.angle_beta   90.00
_cell.angle_gamma   90.00
#
_symmetry.space_group_name_H-M   'P 1'
#
loop_
_entity.id
_entity.type
_entity.pdbx_description
1 polymer ?
#
loop_
_entity_poly.entity_id
_entity_poly.type
_entity_poly.pdbx_seq_one_letter_code
_entity_poly.pdbx_strand_id
1 'polypeptide(L)'
;MMTYSNEEQLEPTEVSEIDLNQVAMQIILHSGSAKTLADEAFQLAKEKKFKEAYAKMEQAETEGILKAHQAQTLVIQEEARGLAHAPSLLFTHAQDHLMTTMCEVSQIKRLIELYELIVGPQ
;
A
#
# COMPACT_ATOMS: atom_id res chain seq x y z
N MET A 1 -16.03 -37.85 48.51
CA MET A 1 -16.05 -36.38 48.36
C MET A 1 -15.08 -36.05 47.24
N MET A 2 -15.58 -35.87 46.02
CA MET A 2 -14.77 -35.48 44.86
C MET A 2 -14.83 -33.96 44.79
N THR A 3 -13.74 -33.28 45.17
CA THR A 3 -13.60 -31.84 44.95
C THR A 3 -13.05 -31.63 43.55
N TYR A 4 -13.94 -31.28 42.61
CA TYR A 4 -13.57 -30.68 41.34
C TYR A 4 -13.46 -29.17 41.55
N SER A 5 -12.29 -28.59 41.31
CA SER A 5 -12.14 -27.15 41.02
C SER A 5 -10.72 -26.94 40.46
N ASN A 6 -10.56 -27.22 39.18
CA ASN A 6 -9.50 -26.63 38.37
C ASN A 6 -10.21 -25.78 37.32
N GLU A 7 -10.59 -24.57 37.72
CA GLU A 7 -10.91 -23.51 36.75
C GLU A 7 -9.57 -22.85 36.40
N GLU A 8 -8.81 -23.48 35.49
CA GLU A 8 -7.90 -22.72 34.65
C GLU A 8 -8.78 -21.80 33.79
N GLN A 9 -8.96 -20.57 34.26
CA GLN A 9 -9.45 -19.49 33.45
C GLN A 9 -8.44 -19.32 32.31
N LEU A 10 -8.77 -19.86 31.13
CA LEU A 10 -8.14 -19.40 29.90
C LEU A 10 -8.52 -17.94 29.74
N GLU A 11 -7.60 -17.04 30.03
CA GLU A 11 -7.69 -15.66 29.56
C GLU A 11 -7.87 -15.71 28.03
N PRO A 12 -8.87 -15.01 27.47
CA PRO A 12 -8.94 -14.82 26.03
C PRO A 12 -7.61 -14.19 25.64
N THR A 13 -6.86 -14.86 24.77
CA THR A 13 -5.69 -14.30 24.13
C THR A 13 -6.09 -12.93 23.59
N GLU A 14 -5.45 -11.85 24.06
CA GLU A 14 -5.67 -10.50 23.53
C GLU A 14 -5.39 -10.55 22.02
N VAL A 15 -6.46 -10.70 21.23
CA VAL A 15 -6.40 -10.48 19.79
C VAL A 15 -6.25 -8.97 19.66
N SER A 16 -5.03 -8.53 19.32
CA SER A 16 -4.76 -7.15 18.91
C SER A 16 -5.74 -6.77 17.81
N GLU A 17 -6.83 -6.09 18.18
CA GLU A 17 -7.84 -5.61 17.25
C GLU A 17 -7.19 -4.56 16.35
N ILE A 18 -7.08 -4.86 15.06
CA ILE A 18 -6.50 -3.92 14.10
C ILE A 18 -7.40 -2.70 13.98
N ASP A 19 -6.84 -1.53 14.32
CA ASP A 19 -7.50 -0.26 14.07
C ASP A 19 -7.48 0.05 12.56
N LEU A 20 -8.60 -0.25 11.89
CA LEU A 20 -8.77 0.03 10.47
C LEU A 20 -8.53 1.50 10.10
N ASN A 21 -8.76 2.45 11.01
CA ASN A 21 -8.52 3.86 10.72
C ASN A 21 -7.01 4.16 10.68
N GLN A 22 -6.23 3.54 11.56
CA GLN A 22 -4.76 3.65 11.52
C GLN A 22 -4.21 3.02 10.25
N VAL A 23 -4.69 1.82 9.88
CA VAL A 23 -4.29 1.17 8.63
C VAL A 23 -4.66 2.03 7.43
N ALA A 24 -5.88 2.58 7.39
CA ALA A 24 -6.33 3.46 6.33
C ALA A 24 -5.43 4.69 6.18
N MET A 25 -5.05 5.35 7.28
CA MET A 25 -4.14 6.50 7.24
C MET A 25 -2.75 6.12 6.74
N GLN A 26 -2.21 4.96 7.14
CA GLN A 26 -0.94 4.46 6.61
C GLN A 26 -1.01 4.23 5.09
N ILE A 27 -2.08 3.61 4.61
CA ILE A 27 -2.31 3.38 3.18
C ILE A 27 -2.38 4.72 2.43
N ILE A 28 -3.16 5.69 2.93
CA ILE A 28 -3.31 7.02 2.29
C ILE A 28 -1.97 7.75 2.22
N LEU A 29 -1.20 7.77 3.32
CA LEU A 29 0.11 8.44 3.38
C LEU A 29 1.10 7.84 2.38
N HIS A 30 1.24 6.51 2.38
CA HIS A 30 2.17 5.83 1.49
C HIS A 30 1.74 5.91 0.01
N SER A 31 0.45 5.80 -0.27
CA SER A 31 -0.10 5.96 -1.63
C SER A 31 0.07 7.39 -2.14
N GLY A 32 -0.15 8.40 -1.28
CA GLY A 32 0.09 9.80 -1.63
C GLY A 32 1.56 10.11 -1.92
N SER A 33 2.48 9.51 -1.15
CA SER A 33 3.91 9.61 -1.41
C SER A 33 4.31 8.95 -2.73
N ALA A 34 3.79 7.75 -3.04
CA ALA A 34 4.06 7.07 -4.30
C ALA A 34 3.62 7.89 -5.51
N LYS A 35 2.43 8.49 -5.45
CA LYS A 35 1.90 9.37 -6.49
C LYS A 35 2.84 10.56 -6.74
N THR A 36 3.24 11.26 -5.68
CA THR A 36 4.17 12.40 -5.78
C THR A 36 5.51 11.99 -6.42
N LEU A 37 6.08 10.85 -6.00
CA LEU A 37 7.34 10.35 -6.54
C LEU A 37 7.23 9.97 -8.03
N ALA A 38 6.10 9.39 -8.45
CA ALA A 38 5.87 9.08 -9.85
C ALA A 38 5.66 10.34 -10.71
N ASP A 39 4.99 11.36 -10.18
CA ASP A 39 4.87 12.66 -10.84
C ASP A 39 6.25 13.34 -11.01
N GLU A 40 7.11 13.28 -9.98
CA GLU A 40 8.51 13.75 -10.07
C GLU A 40 9.30 12.98 -11.13
N ALA A 41 9.18 11.64 -11.16
CA ALA A 41 9.80 10.82 -12.18
C ALA A 41 9.37 11.22 -13.59
N PHE A 42 8.08 11.49 -13.78
CA PHE A 42 7.56 11.94 -15.06
C PHE A 42 8.11 13.30 -15.48
N GLN A 43 8.28 14.25 -14.56
CA GLN A 43 8.93 15.54 -14.88
C GLN A 43 10.40 15.36 -15.25
N LEU A 44 11.15 14.54 -14.51
CA LEU A 44 12.55 14.22 -14.84
C LEU A 44 12.68 13.56 -16.22
N ALA A 45 11.75 12.65 -16.55
CA ALA A 45 11.73 12.02 -17.86
C ALA A 45 11.53 13.07 -18.97
N LYS A 46 10.64 14.05 -18.80
CA LYS A 46 10.46 15.15 -19.78
C LYS A 46 11.73 15.96 -20.02
N GLU A 47 12.59 16.11 -19.00
CA GLU A 47 13.92 16.72 -19.10
C GLU A 47 14.99 15.78 -19.68
N LYS A 48 14.60 14.59 -20.15
CA LYS A 48 15.47 13.51 -20.64
C LYS A 48 16.43 12.96 -19.57
N LYS A 49 16.14 13.16 -18.29
CA LYS A 49 16.90 12.63 -17.16
C LYS A 49 16.40 11.23 -16.78
N PHE A 50 16.46 10.29 -17.73
CA PHE A 50 15.85 8.97 -17.60
C PHE A 50 16.36 8.16 -16.41
N LYS A 51 17.69 8.20 -16.15
CA LYS A 51 18.27 7.51 -15.01
C LYS A 51 17.69 7.99 -13.67
N GLU A 52 17.51 9.29 -13.50
CA GLU A 52 16.92 9.88 -12.30
C GLU A 52 15.41 9.59 -12.22
N ALA A 53 14.72 9.61 -13.37
CA ALA A 53 13.31 9.24 -13.45
C ALA A 53 13.07 7.79 -13.00
N TYR A 54 13.86 6.82 -13.47
CA TYR A 54 13.73 5.44 -13.04
C TYR A 54 14.06 5.24 -11.55
N ALA A 55 15.05 5.96 -11.01
CA ALA A 55 15.33 5.94 -9.58
C ALA A 55 14.14 6.43 -8.74
N LYS A 56 13.43 7.47 -9.22
CA LYS A 56 12.21 7.96 -8.57
C LYS A 56 11.04 6.98 -8.70
N MET A 57 10.90 6.32 -9.84
CA MET A 57 9.91 5.24 -10.00
C MET A 57 10.18 4.07 -9.04
N GLU A 58 11.43 3.67 -8.88
CA GLU A 58 11.81 2.62 -7.93
C GLU A 58 11.47 3.01 -6.49
N GLN A 59 11.70 4.28 -6.10
CA GLN A 59 11.27 4.80 -4.80
C GLN A 59 9.73 4.78 -4.66
N ALA A 60 8.98 5.18 -5.70
CA ALA A 60 7.52 5.13 -5.68
C ALA A 60 7.00 3.70 -5.44
N GLU A 61 7.60 2.71 -6.12
CA GLU A 61 7.25 1.29 -6.00
C GLU A 61 7.62 0.73 -4.60
N THR A 62 8.85 0.94 -4.15
CA THR A 62 9.40 0.28 -2.94
C THR A 62 9.02 0.98 -1.64
N GLU A 63 9.00 2.31 -1.63
CA GLU A 63 8.76 3.08 -0.40
C GLU A 63 7.30 3.48 -0.21
N GLY A 64 6.53 3.58 -1.30
CA GLY A 64 5.13 3.95 -1.27
C GLY A 64 4.19 2.76 -1.51
N ILE A 65 4.12 2.26 -2.74
CA ILE A 65 3.16 1.20 -3.13
C ILE A 65 3.34 -0.04 -2.27
N LEU A 66 4.56 -0.57 -2.15
CA LEU A 66 4.80 -1.83 -1.45
C LEU A 66 4.32 -1.77 0.01
N LYS A 67 4.63 -0.68 0.73
CA LYS A 67 4.23 -0.51 2.13
C LYS A 67 2.71 -0.38 2.29
N ALA A 68 2.07 0.43 1.43
CA ALA A 68 0.62 0.58 1.43
C ALA A 68 -0.07 -0.76 1.12
N HIS A 69 0.42 -1.49 0.11
CA HIS A 69 -0.14 -2.77 -0.30
C HIS A 69 0.06 -3.87 0.75
N GLN A 70 1.17 -3.87 1.48
CA GLN A 70 1.37 -4.77 2.63
C GLN A 70 0.33 -4.53 3.71
N ALA A 71 0.04 -3.27 4.04
CA ALA A 71 -0.99 -2.91 5.02
C ALA A 71 -2.39 -3.34 4.56
N GLN A 72 -2.75 -3.13 3.29
CA GLN A 72 -4.00 -3.62 2.72
C GLN A 72 -4.08 -5.16 2.74
N THR A 73 -3.01 -5.84 2.34
CA THR A 73 -2.95 -7.31 2.27
C THR A 73 -3.17 -7.94 3.64
N LEU A 74 -2.62 -7.33 4.69
CA LEU A 74 -2.76 -7.82 6.05
C LEU A 74 -4.23 -7.85 6.49
N VAL A 75 -4.99 -6.77 6.25
CA VAL A 75 -6.43 -6.74 6.55
C VAL A 75 -7.21 -7.77 5.74
N ILE A 76 -6.93 -7.90 4.44
CA ILE A 76 -7.59 -8.91 3.59
C ILE A 76 -7.30 -10.34 4.09
N GLN A 77 -6.09 -10.60 4.56
CA GLN A 77 -5.72 -11.90 5.12
C GLN A 77 -6.46 -12.21 6.44
N GLU A 78 -6.71 -11.20 7.27
CA GLU A 78 -7.51 -11.36 8.49
C GLU A 78 -8.96 -11.68 8.18
N GLU A 79 -9.58 -10.94 7.26
CA GLU A 79 -10.95 -11.22 6.79
C GLU A 79 -11.06 -12.64 6.22
N ALA A 80 -10.07 -13.07 5.42
CA ALA A 80 -10.03 -14.42 4.87
C ALA A 80 -9.87 -15.52 5.94
N ARG A 81 -9.32 -15.20 7.12
CA ARG A 81 -9.23 -16.11 8.28
C ARG A 81 -10.52 -16.12 9.12
N GLY A 82 -11.51 -15.31 8.76
CA GLY A 82 -12.79 -15.21 9.47
C GLY A 82 -12.83 -14.13 10.56
N LEU A 83 -11.83 -13.24 10.62
CA LEU A 83 -11.87 -12.07 11.49
C LEU A 83 -12.72 -11.00 10.81
N ALA A 84 -13.93 -10.78 11.33
CA ALA A 84 -14.83 -9.77 10.78
C ALA A 84 -14.45 -8.40 11.32
N HIS A 85 -14.19 -7.44 10.44
CA HIS A 85 -14.06 -6.03 10.80
C HIS A 85 -15.36 -5.27 10.54
N ALA A 86 -15.62 -4.22 11.32
CA ALA A 86 -16.73 -3.33 11.05
C ALA A 86 -16.50 -2.57 9.72
N PRO A 87 -17.54 -2.37 8.89
CA PRO A 87 -17.40 -1.56 7.67
C PRO A 87 -16.87 -0.16 7.98
N SER A 88 -15.80 0.24 7.28
CA SER A 88 -15.18 1.56 7.43
C SER A 88 -15.08 2.28 6.09
N LEU A 89 -15.80 3.41 5.97
CA LEU A 89 -15.75 4.26 4.77
C LEU A 89 -14.32 4.78 4.52
N LEU A 90 -13.59 5.11 5.59
CA LEU A 90 -12.21 5.59 5.48
C LEU A 90 -11.28 4.51 4.93
N PHE A 91 -11.46 3.25 5.36
CA PHE A 91 -10.67 2.13 4.84
C PHE A 91 -11.02 1.82 3.38
N THR A 92 -12.30 1.86 3.00
CA THR A 92 -12.70 1.76 1.58
C THR A 92 -12.06 2.86 0.74
N HIS A 93 -12.10 4.10 1.20
CA HIS A 93 -11.46 5.23 0.52
C HIS A 93 -9.94 5.07 0.39
N ALA A 94 -9.28 4.55 1.44
CA ALA A 94 -7.85 4.26 1.41
C ALA A 94 -7.50 3.18 0.37
N GLN A 95 -8.31 2.13 0.25
CA GLN A 95 -8.16 1.11 -0.79
C GLN A 95 -8.30 1.71 -2.19
N ASP A 96 -9.29 2.57 -2.42
CA ASP A 96 -9.46 3.26 -3.70
C ASP A 96 -8.22 4.11 -4.05
N HIS A 97 -7.68 4.84 -3.07
CA HIS A 97 -6.45 5.63 -3.24
C HIS A 97 -5.26 4.76 -3.65
N LEU A 98 -5.06 3.63 -2.96
CA LEU A 98 -3.95 2.74 -3.27
C LEU A 98 -4.08 2.13 -4.67
N MET A 99 -5.24 1.56 -4.99
CA MET A 99 -5.43 0.88 -6.26
C MET A 99 -5.35 1.84 -7.45
N THR A 100 -5.87 3.06 -7.31
CA THR A 100 -5.75 4.10 -8.35
C THR A 100 -4.30 4.58 -8.51
N THR A 101 -3.58 4.82 -7.41
CA THR A 101 -2.15 5.16 -7.46
C THR A 101 -1.32 4.04 -8.08
N MET A 102 -1.55 2.76 -7.74
CA MET A 102 -0.83 1.63 -8.33
C MET A 102 -0.99 1.59 -9.84
N CYS A 103 -2.22 1.81 -10.33
CA CYS A 103 -2.49 1.92 -11.76
C CYS A 103 -1.73 3.12 -12.37
N GLU A 104 -1.81 4.30 -11.76
CA GLU A 104 -1.15 5.51 -12.25
C GLU A 104 0.37 5.36 -12.33
N VAL A 105 1.03 4.84 -11.29
CA VAL A 105 2.47 4.57 -11.28
C VAL A 105 2.86 3.59 -12.39
N SER A 106 2.08 2.52 -12.58
CA SER A 106 2.30 1.57 -13.67
C SER A 106 2.18 2.24 -15.06
N GLN A 107 1.20 3.12 -15.25
CA GLN A 107 1.04 3.86 -16.50
C GLN A 107 2.17 4.86 -16.73
N ILE A 108 2.58 5.61 -15.70
CA ILE A 108 3.69 6.56 -15.78
C ILE A 108 4.98 5.83 -16.17
N LYS A 109 5.27 4.66 -15.59
CA LYS A 109 6.43 3.86 -15.96
C LYS A 109 6.45 3.56 -17.46
N ARG A 110 5.34 3.05 -17.99
CA ARG A 110 5.18 2.73 -19.41
C ARG A 110 5.27 3.96 -20.32
N LEU A 111 4.80 5.12 -19.84
CA LEU A 111 4.93 6.39 -20.56
C LEU A 111 6.38 6.86 -20.62
N ILE A 112 7.14 6.71 -19.53
CA ILE A 112 8.57 7.03 -19.48
C ILE A 112 9.34 6.11 -20.44
N GLU A 113 9.10 4.80 -20.40
CA GLU A 113 9.70 3.81 -21.31
C GLU A 113 9.41 4.15 -22.79
N LEU A 114 8.15 4.47 -23.11
CA LEU A 114 7.75 4.87 -24.45
C LEU A 114 8.43 6.19 -24.88
N TYR A 115 8.48 7.18 -23.98
CA TYR A 115 9.12 8.45 -24.27
C TYR A 115 10.63 8.27 -24.53
N GLU A 116 11.32 7.48 -23.71
CA GLU A 116 12.74 7.14 -23.90
C GLU A 116 12.99 6.45 -25.25
N LEU A 117 12.12 5.53 -25.67
CA LEU A 117 12.23 4.90 -26.99
C LEU A 117 12.11 5.90 -28.15
N ILE A 118 11.30 6.95 -28.00
CA ILE A 118 11.05 7.95 -29.04
C ILE A 118 12.18 8.99 -29.10
N VAL A 119 12.70 9.45 -27.95
CA VAL A 119 13.66 10.57 -27.88
C VAL A 119 15.08 10.18 -27.49
N GLY A 120 15.30 8.92 -27.10
CA GLY A 120 16.59 8.38 -26.72
C GLY A 120 17.53 8.27 -27.92
N PRO A 121 18.86 8.35 -27.70
CA PRO A 121 19.83 8.11 -28.76
C PRO A 121 19.70 6.66 -29.26
N GLN A 122 19.59 6.49 -30.58
CA GLN A 122 19.64 5.18 -31.25
C GLN A 122 21.06 4.61 -31.27
#